data_AF-A0A380P3N9-F1
#
_entry.id   AF-A0A380P3N9-F1
#
_cell.length_a   1.000
_cell.length_b   1.000
_cell.length_c   1.000
_cell.angle_alpha   90.00
_cell.angle_beta   90.00
_cell.angle_gamma   90.00
#
_symmetry.space_group_name_H-M   'P 1'
#
loop_
_entity.id
_entity.type
_entity.pdbx_description
1 polymer ?
#
loop_
_entity_poly.entity_id
_entity_poly.type
_entity_poly.pdbx_seq_one_letter_code
_entity_poly.pdbx_strand_id
1 'polypeptide(L)'
;MATLSDYPLVNCAVFNAFFIISALGTFNAKTTDVSDLKARLRDSTIIYDHENKKAGSIAGQKGTYVGYDQISSNVTNAIIATEDRNFYKEYGFLLRELCVAL
;
A
#
# COMPACT_ATOMS: atom_id res chain seq x y z
N MET A 1 43.95 2.18 -17.29
CA MET A 1 42.78 2.72 -17.99
C MET A 1 41.88 3.34 -16.92
N ALA A 2 41.65 4.65 -16.93
CA ALA A 2 40.83 5.32 -15.92
C ALA A 2 39.38 4.84 -16.03
N THR A 3 38.76 4.59 -14.89
CA THR A 3 37.36 4.18 -14.77
C THR A 3 36.47 5.42 -14.70
N LEU A 4 35.19 5.30 -15.07
CA LEU A 4 34.24 6.42 -15.03
C LEU A 4 34.07 7.04 -13.63
N SER A 5 34.37 6.30 -12.56
CA SER A 5 34.30 6.79 -11.17
C SER A 5 35.50 7.65 -10.73
N ASP A 6 36.58 7.68 -11.52
CA ASP A 6 37.77 8.50 -11.24
C ASP A 6 37.54 10.00 -11.54
N TYR A 7 36.41 10.33 -12.18
CA TYR A 7 36.00 11.70 -12.47
C TYR A 7 35.02 12.22 -11.39
N PRO A 8 35.41 13.21 -10.57
CA PRO A 8 34.60 13.66 -9.43
C PRO A 8 33.25 14.25 -9.84
N LEU A 9 33.18 14.88 -11.02
CA LEU A 9 31.94 15.41 -11.59
C LEU A 9 30.91 14.31 -11.89
N VAL A 10 31.37 13.13 -12.32
CA VAL A 10 30.49 11.99 -12.63
C VAL A 10 29.85 11.45 -11.34
N ASN A 11 30.63 11.32 -10.27
CA ASN A 11 30.11 10.88 -8.97
C ASN A 11 29.10 11.88 -8.40
N CYS A 12 29.37 13.19 -8.47
CA CYS A 12 28.42 14.21 -8.05
C CYS A 12 27.11 14.15 -8.86
N ALA A 13 27.17 13.92 -10.17
CA ALA A 13 25.98 13.79 -11.00
C ALA A 13 25.14 12.56 -10.63
N VAL A 14 25.78 11.41 -10.36
CA VAL A 14 25.09 10.18 -9.93
C VAL A 14 24.39 10.37 -8.58
N PHE A 15 25.06 10.98 -7.59
CA PHE A 15 24.45 11.26 -6.29
C PHE A 15 23.24 12.22 -6.39
N ASN A 16 23.36 13.28 -7.19
CA ASN A 16 22.25 14.20 -7.41
C ASN A 16 21.07 13.51 -8.12
N ALA A 17 21.35 12.69 -9.14
CA ALA A 17 20.31 11.92 -9.83
C ALA A 17 19.58 10.97 -8.86
N PHE A 18 20.32 10.26 -8.01
CA PHE A 18 19.72 9.39 -6.98
C PHE A 18 18.80 10.18 -6.04
N PHE A 19 19.24 11.36 -5.57
CA PHE A 19 18.45 12.19 -4.67
C PHE A 19 17.17 12.72 -5.34
N ILE A 20 17.26 13.15 -6.60
CA ILE A 20 16.10 13.63 -7.37
C ILE A 20 15.09 12.50 -7.59
N ILE A 21 15.54 11.32 -7.98
CA ILE A 21 14.66 10.15 -8.19
C ILE A 21 13.97 9.75 -6.88
N SER A 22 14.73 9.71 -5.77
CA SER A 22 14.19 9.40 -4.45
C SER A 22 13.15 10.44 -3.98
N ALA A 23 13.42 11.73 -4.18
CA ALA A 23 12.50 12.80 -3.82
C ALA A 23 11.21 12.75 -4.65
N LEU A 24 11.32 12.55 -5.97
CA LEU A 24 10.16 12.40 -6.85
C LEU A 24 9.35 11.15 -6.52
N GLY A 25 9.99 10.02 -6.27
CA GLY A 25 9.32 8.78 -5.86
C GLY A 25 8.56 8.96 -4.54
N THR A 26 9.19 9.58 -3.55
CA THR A 26 8.54 9.88 -2.26
C THR A 26 7.37 10.85 -2.41
N PHE A 27 7.52 11.88 -3.26
CA PHE A 27 6.44 12.83 -3.53
C PHE A 27 5.23 12.12 -4.14
N ASN A 28 5.44 11.35 -5.21
CA ASN A 28 4.38 10.57 -5.85
C ASN A 28 3.70 9.63 -4.86
N ALA A 29 4.48 8.86 -4.08
CA ALA A 29 3.94 7.94 -3.08
C ALA A 29 3.06 8.64 -2.03
N LYS A 30 3.44 9.84 -1.59
CA LYS A 30 2.64 10.63 -0.63
C LYS A 30 1.40 11.25 -1.26
N THR A 31 1.43 11.59 -2.55
CA THR A 31 0.31 12.21 -3.27
C THR A 31 -0.60 11.19 -3.97
N THR A 32 -0.26 9.91 -3.95
CA THR A 32 -1.11 8.86 -4.53
C THR A 32 -2.48 8.86 -3.88
N ASP A 33 -3.52 9.10 -4.69
CA ASP A 33 -4.90 9.10 -4.23
C ASP A 33 -5.39 7.66 -4.02
N VAL A 34 -5.49 7.27 -2.75
CA VAL A 34 -6.04 5.96 -2.34
C VAL A 34 -7.57 5.94 -2.32
N SER A 35 -8.24 7.07 -2.58
CA SER A 35 -9.70 7.18 -2.63
C SER A 35 -10.28 6.35 -3.76
N ASP A 36 -9.64 6.33 -4.93
CA ASP A 36 -10.09 5.52 -6.07
C ASP A 36 -10.07 4.03 -5.75
N LEU A 37 -9.02 3.55 -5.07
CA LEU A 37 -8.95 2.16 -4.59
C LEU A 37 -10.10 1.85 -3.63
N LYS A 38 -10.38 2.76 -2.69
CA LYS A 38 -11.51 2.62 -1.75
C LYS A 38 -12.87 2.65 -2.45
N ALA A 39 -13.03 3.48 -3.47
CA ALA A 39 -14.24 3.57 -4.27
C ALA A 39 -14.48 2.26 -5.02
N ARG A 40 -13.45 1.72 -5.69
CA ARG A 40 -13.52 0.45 -6.42
C ARG A 40 -13.84 -0.74 -5.52
N LEU A 41 -13.38 -0.74 -4.27
CA LEU A 41 -13.72 -1.79 -3.30
C LEU A 41 -15.17 -1.71 -2.82
N ARG A 42 -15.74 -0.50 -2.77
CA ARG A 42 -17.13 -0.24 -2.34
C ARG A 42 -18.16 -0.41 -3.45
N ASP A 43 -17.72 -0.41 -4.71
CA ASP A 43 -18.58 -0.44 -5.89
C ASP A 43 -19.26 -1.81 -6.05
N SER A 44 -20.37 -1.98 -5.33
CA SER A 44 -21.19 -3.18 -5.31
C SER A 44 -22.66 -2.79 -5.47
N THR A 45 -23.32 -3.39 -6.46
CA THR A 45 -24.74 -3.17 -6.72
C THR A 45 -25.56 -4.10 -5.82
N ILE A 46 -26.43 -3.54 -4.99
CA ILE A 46 -27.33 -4.32 -4.13
C ILE A 46 -28.68 -4.52 -4.84
N ILE A 47 -29.14 -5.76 -4.92
CA ILE A 47 -30.43 -6.13 -5.51
C ILE A 47 -31.43 -6.38 -4.38
N TYR A 48 -32.60 -5.76 -4.48
CA TYR A 48 -33.72 -5.91 -3.55
C TYR A 48 -34.87 -6.67 -4.22
N ASP A 49 -35.58 -7.50 -3.47
CA ASP A 49 -36.81 -8.14 -3.93
C ASP A 49 -38.04 -7.19 -3.80
N HIS A 50 -39.21 -7.66 -4.23
CA HIS A 50 -40.46 -6.90 -4.19
C HIS A 50 -40.89 -6.54 -2.75
N GLU A 51 -40.43 -7.28 -1.73
CA GLU A 51 -40.68 -7.01 -0.32
C GLU A 51 -39.63 -6.08 0.29
N ASN A 52 -38.77 -5.48 -0.55
CA ASN A 52 -37.67 -4.60 -0.16
C ASN A 52 -36.60 -5.29 0.70
N LYS A 53 -36.50 -6.62 0.61
CA LYS A 53 -35.47 -7.41 1.28
C LYS A 53 -34.29 -7.63 0.33
N LYS A 54 -33.08 -7.63 0.88
CA LYS A 54 -31.84 -7.83 0.11
C LYS A 54 -31.84 -9.24 -0.51
N ALA A 55 -31.98 -9.31 -1.82
CA ALA A 55 -31.97 -10.55 -2.60
C ALA A 55 -30.54 -10.98 -2.97
N GLY A 56 -29.61 -10.03 -3.10
CA GLY A 56 -28.22 -10.31 -3.42
C GLY A 56 -27.38 -9.05 -3.64
N SER A 57 -26.11 -9.23 -4.00
CA SER A 57 -25.23 -8.14 -4.43
C SER A 57 -24.31 -8.61 -5.54
N ILE A 58 -24.14 -7.77 -6.57
CA ILE A 58 -23.21 -8.00 -7.67
C ILE A 58 -22.04 -7.03 -7.49
N ALA A 59 -20.85 -7.58 -7.28
CA ALA A 59 -19.59 -6.84 -7.27
C ALA A 59 -18.70 -7.37 -8.40
N GLY A 60 -17.90 -6.50 -9.01
CA GLY A 60 -16.93 -6.90 -10.04
C GLY A 60 -15.78 -7.79 -9.52
N GLN A 61 -15.70 -8.00 -8.20
CA GLN A 61 -14.64 -8.72 -7.51
C GLN A 61 -15.21 -9.55 -6.35
N LYS A 62 -14.56 -10.69 -6.06
CA LYS A 62 -14.96 -11.56 -4.95
C LYS A 62 -14.64 -10.87 -3.62
N GLY A 63 -15.66 -10.54 -2.84
CA GLY A 63 -15.50 -9.96 -1.51
C GLY A 63 -16.68 -9.07 -1.12
N THR A 64 -16.85 -8.82 0.17
CA THR A 64 -17.77 -7.80 0.70
C THR A 64 -16.93 -6.73 1.35
N TYR A 65 -17.14 -5.47 0.97
CA TYR A 65 -16.48 -4.36 1.64
C TYR A 65 -17.00 -4.21 3.06
N VAL A 66 -16.09 -4.12 4.03
CA VAL A 66 -16.38 -3.86 5.45
C VAL A 66 -15.53 -2.67 5.87
N GLY A 67 -16.16 -1.68 6.53
CA GLY A 67 -15.44 -0.53 7.09
C GLY A 67 -14.54 -0.95 8.24
N TYR A 68 -13.42 -0.25 8.45
CA TYR A 68 -12.48 -0.57 9.52
C TYR A 68 -13.13 -0.58 10.91
N ASP A 69 -14.06 0.34 11.15
CA ASP A 69 -14.88 0.47 12.36
C ASP A 69 -15.80 -0.74 12.62
N GLN A 70 -16.10 -1.52 11.58
CA GLN A 70 -16.95 -2.71 11.66
C GLN A 70 -16.13 -4.00 11.81
N ILE A 71 -14.79 -3.92 11.76
CA ILE A 71 -13.90 -5.07 11.92
C ILE A 71 -13.66 -5.31 13.42
N SER A 72 -13.83 -6.55 13.86
CA SER A 72 -13.54 -6.94 15.24
C SER A 72 -12.05 -6.77 15.56
N SER A 73 -11.75 -6.22 16.74
CA SER A 73 -10.38 -6.09 17.26
C SER A 73 -9.64 -7.43 17.27
N ASN A 74 -10.34 -8.55 17.49
CA ASN A 74 -9.73 -9.86 17.52
C ASN A 74 -9.22 -10.30 16.14
N VAL A 75 -9.93 -9.92 15.07
CA VAL A 75 -9.51 -10.20 13.69
C VAL A 75 -8.27 -9.36 13.36
N THR A 76 -8.31 -8.06 13.67
CA THR A 76 -7.16 -7.16 13.49
C THR A 76 -5.93 -7.65 14.25
N ASN A 77 -6.10 -8.06 15.51
CA ASN A 77 -5.01 -8.58 16.33
C ASN A 77 -4.46 -9.92 15.80
N ALA A 78 -5.32 -10.80 15.27
CA ALA A 78 -4.88 -12.05 14.67
C ALA A 78 -4.00 -11.80 13.44
N ILE A 79 -4.43 -10.92 12.54
CA ILE A 79 -3.68 -10.55 11.34
C ILE A 79 -2.32 -9.93 11.72
N ILE A 80 -2.30 -8.99 12.67
CA ILE A 80 -1.06 -8.39 13.17
C ILE A 80 -0.15 -9.47 13.78
N ALA A 81 -0.70 -10.44 14.51
CA ALA A 81 0.09 -11.51 15.12
C ALA A 81 0.71 -12.46 14.09
N THR A 82 0.03 -12.71 12.96
CA THR A 82 0.46 -13.65 11.92
C THR A 82 1.30 -13.03 10.81
N GLU A 83 1.02 -11.79 10.40
CA GLU A 83 1.69 -11.13 9.26
C GLU A 83 2.80 -10.18 9.70
N ASP A 84 2.50 -9.21 10.58
CA ASP A 84 3.48 -8.23 11.05
C ASP A 84 3.18 -7.76 12.47
N ARG A 85 3.93 -8.32 13.44
CA ARG A 85 3.74 -8.04 14.87
C ARG A 85 4.13 -6.63 15.28
N ASN A 86 4.94 -5.94 14.46
CA ASN A 86 5.45 -4.62 14.75
C ASN A 86 4.81 -3.55 13.85
N PHE A 87 3.71 -3.88 13.15
CA PHE A 87 3.04 -3.00 12.20
C PHE A 87 2.81 -1.56 12.71
N TYR A 88 2.38 -1.38 13.97
CA TYR A 88 2.15 -0.05 14.56
C TYR A 88 3.38 0.59 15.23
N LYS A 89 4.50 -0.13 15.31
CA LYS A 89 5.75 0.35 15.89
C LYS A 89 6.73 0.81 14.81
N GLU A 90 6.60 0.28 13.60
CA GLU A 90 7.49 0.52 12.48
C GLU A 90 6.89 1.51 11.48
N TYR A 91 7.74 2.17 10.69
CA TYR A 91 7.31 3.18 9.70
C TYR A 91 6.79 2.58 8.38
N GLY A 92 6.34 1.31 8.41
CA GLY A 92 5.74 0.62 7.27
C GLY A 92 6.60 -0.51 6.66
N PHE A 93 7.87 -0.63 7.01
CA PHE A 93 8.71 -1.79 6.67
C PHE A 93 9.86 -1.93 7.67
N LEU A 94 10.26 -3.18 7.92
CA LEU A 94 11.43 -3.49 8.74
C LEU A 94 12.69 -3.53 7.85
N LEU A 95 13.70 -2.72 8.18
CA LEU A 95 14.99 -2.73 7.46
C LEU A 95 15.65 -4.12 7.46
N ARG A 96 15.43 -4.90 8.53
CA ARG A 96 15.92 -6.29 8.62
C ARG A 96 15.27 -7.20 7.59
N GLU A 97 13.94 -7.14 7.47
CA GLU A 97 13.17 -7.96 6.52
C GLU A 97 13.48 -7.56 5.08
N LEU A 98 13.62 -6.25 4.80
CA LEU A 98 14.02 -5.74 3.49
C LEU A 98 15.44 -6.19 3.10
N CYS A 99 16.36 -6.25 4.07
CA CYS A 99 17.75 -6.69 3.83
C CYS A 99 17.86 -8.20 3.58
N VAL A 100 16.94 -9.00 4.09
CA VAL A 100 16.91 -10.46 3.82
C VAL A 100 16.19 -10.74 2.49
N ALA A 101 15.26 -9.88 2.08
CA ALA A 101 14.51 -10.03 0.83
C ALA A 101 15.27 -9.57 -0.43
N LEU A 102 16.38 -8.84 -0.29
CA LEU A 102 17.25 -8.32 -1.36
C LEU A 102 18.53 -9.14 -1.50
#